data_AF-A0A5N7WK80-F1
#
_entry.id   AF-A0A5N7WK80-F1
#
_cell.length_a   1.000
_cell.length_b   1.000
_cell.length_c   1.000
_cell.angle_alpha   90.00
_cell.angle_beta   90.00
_cell.angle_gamma   90.00
#
_symmetry.space_group_name_H-M   'P 1'
#
loop_
_entity.id
_entity.type
_entity.pdbx_description
1 polymer ?
#
loop_
_entity_poly.entity_id
_entity_poly.type
_entity_poly.pdbx_seq_one_letter_code
_entity_poly.pdbx_strand_id
1 'polypeptide(L)'
;MVKLRLNSCAMSDLKTWLSQERGRSKALAARLGVSKSRMSQMVSGGVPREHLIAVRDFTNGEVTLEALLTQPVHTQQEAAHA
;
A
#
# COMPACT_ATOMS: atom_id res chain seq x y z
N MET A 1 5.09 -19.74 17.39
CA MET A 1 3.82 -20.25 16.80
C MET A 1 3.61 -19.55 15.46
N VAL A 2 3.93 -20.27 14.38
CA VAL A 2 3.64 -19.81 13.01
C VAL A 2 2.15 -20.04 12.79
N LYS A 3 1.39 -18.97 12.54
CA LYS A 3 0.05 -19.07 11.96
C LYS A 3 -0.02 -18.17 10.75
N LEU A 4 0.61 -18.67 9.69
CA LEU A 4 0.30 -18.34 8.32
C LEU A 4 -1.22 -18.47 8.15
N ARG A 5 -1.93 -17.36 7.92
CA ARG A 5 -3.23 -17.41 7.25
C ARG A 5 -2.99 -17.07 5.78
N LEU A 6 -3.23 -18.08 4.97
CA LEU A 6 -3.30 -18.06 3.52
C LEU A 6 -4.38 -17.08 3.03
N ASN A 7 -4.22 -16.67 1.76
CA ASN A 7 -5.24 -16.22 0.82
C ASN A 7 -5.82 -14.79 0.96
N SER A 8 -5.23 -13.87 0.20
CA SER A 8 -5.97 -13.20 -0.87
C SER A 8 -5.04 -13.01 -2.06
N CYS A 9 -5.26 -13.81 -3.08
CA CYS A 9 -4.64 -13.71 -4.40
C CYS A 9 -4.90 -12.28 -4.93
N ALA A 10 -3.85 -11.54 -5.27
CA ALA A 10 -3.88 -10.33 -6.10
C ALA A 10 -4.82 -9.17 -5.67
N MET A 11 -4.71 -8.63 -4.44
CA MET A 11 -5.25 -7.30 -4.06
C MET A 11 -4.49 -6.71 -2.85
N SER A 12 -3.19 -6.52 -2.95
CA SER A 12 -2.42 -5.90 -1.86
C SER A 12 -2.61 -4.38 -1.91
N ASP A 13 -3.41 -3.82 -1.00
CA ASP A 13 -3.41 -2.38 -0.74
C ASP A 13 -1.97 -1.91 -0.43
N LEU A 14 -1.64 -0.68 -0.85
CA LEU A 14 -0.30 -0.13 -0.72
C LEU A 14 0.23 -0.22 0.71
N LYS A 15 -0.62 0.01 1.71
CA LYS A 15 -0.24 -0.07 3.13
C LYS A 15 0.19 -1.48 3.51
N THR A 16 -0.55 -2.49 3.06
CA THR A 16 -0.26 -3.90 3.33
C THR A 16 1.08 -4.29 2.70
N TRP A 17 1.31 -3.93 1.43
CA TRP A 17 2.57 -4.21 0.74
C TRP A 17 3.78 -3.52 1.40
N LEU A 18 3.60 -2.28 1.87
CA LEU A 18 4.61 -1.55 2.62
C LEU A 18 4.91 -2.16 3.98
N SER A 19 3.91 -2.78 4.63
CA SER A 19 4.08 -3.40 5.94
C SER A 19 4.78 -4.77 5.90
N GLN A 20 4.87 -5.40 4.73
CA GLN A 20 5.53 -6.70 4.57
C GLN A 20 7.04 -6.62 4.76
N GLU A 21 7.68 -5.50 4.44
CA GLU A 21 9.12 -5.36 4.56
C GLU A 21 9.53 -3.95 4.98
N ARG A 22 10.29 -3.91 6.09
CA ARG A 22 10.81 -2.67 6.66
C ARG A 22 11.87 -2.08 5.74
N GLY A 23 11.49 -1.08 4.95
CA GLY A 23 12.39 -0.39 4.02
C GLY A 23 11.73 -0.04 2.70
N ARG A 24 10.68 -0.79 2.31
CA ARG A 24 9.91 -0.54 1.09
C ARG A 24 9.36 0.88 1.00
N SER A 25 8.87 1.43 2.11
CA SER A 25 8.35 2.81 2.13
C SER A 25 9.42 3.85 1.84
N LYS A 26 10.65 3.63 2.33
CA LYS A 26 11.80 4.50 2.08
C LYS A 26 12.28 4.34 0.64
N ALA A 27 12.34 3.12 0.14
CA ALA A 27 12.75 2.83 -1.23
C ALA A 27 11.77 3.39 -2.25
N LEU A 28 10.46 3.20 -2.03
CA LEU A 28 9.41 3.76 -2.88
C LEU A 28 9.40 5.30 -2.82
N ALA A 29 9.59 5.90 -1.63
CA ALA A 29 9.68 7.35 -1.50
C ALA A 29 10.89 7.91 -2.25
N ALA A 30 12.05 7.25 -2.16
CA ALA A 30 13.24 7.61 -2.91
C ALA A 30 13.04 7.46 -4.42
N ARG A 31 12.36 6.40 -4.87
CA ARG A 31 12.07 6.16 -6.30
C ARG A 31 11.13 7.23 -6.88
N LEU A 32 10.13 7.65 -6.11
CA LEU A 32 9.17 8.69 -6.48
C LEU A 32 9.72 10.11 -6.28
N GLY A 33 10.88 10.27 -5.62
CA GLY A 33 11.42 11.58 -5.26
C GLY A 33 10.58 12.34 -4.24
N VAL A 34 9.73 11.65 -3.47
CA VAL A 34 8.86 12.27 -2.47
C VAL A 34 9.44 12.18 -1.06
N SER A 35 9.08 13.14 -0.22
CA SER A 35 9.42 13.09 1.20
C SER A 35 8.70 11.93 1.91
N LYS A 36 9.26 11.46 3.03
CA LYS A 36 8.61 10.44 3.87
C LYS A 36 7.22 10.87 4.36
N SER A 37 7.04 12.15 4.67
CA SER A 37 5.74 12.69 5.07
C SER A 37 4.72 12.62 3.93
N ARG A 38 5.13 12.99 2.70
CA ARG A 38 4.27 12.87 1.52
C ARG A 38 3.94 11.40 1.23
N MET A 39 4.91 10.49 1.37
CA MET A 39 4.66 9.05 1.29
C MET A 39 3.60 8.61 2.31
N SER A 40 3.73 9.01 3.59
CA SER A 40 2.73 8.66 4.61
C SER A 40 1.35 9.21 4.29
N GLN A 41 1.26 10.41 3.72
CA GLN A 41 -0.01 11.00 3.28
C GLN A 41 -0.62 10.23 2.11
N MET A 42 0.18 9.79 1.15
CA MET A 42 -0.30 8.99 0.01
C MET A 42 -0.79 7.59 0.43
N VAL A 43 -0.21 7.01 1.48
CA VAL A 43 -0.63 5.72 2.03
C VAL A 43 -1.97 5.82 2.77
N SER A 44 -2.25 6.96 3.43
CA SER A 44 -3.50 7.15 4.18
C SER A 44 -4.61 7.85 3.38
N GLY A 45 -4.24 8.66 2.39
CA GLY A 45 -5.14 9.55 1.65
C GLY A 45 -5.26 9.23 0.16
N GLY A 46 -4.62 8.16 -0.30
CA GLY A 46 -4.60 7.76 -1.71
C GLY A 46 -3.40 8.30 -2.50
N VAL A 47 -3.00 7.53 -3.52
CA VAL A 47 -1.87 7.87 -4.40
C VAL A 47 -2.35 8.74 -5.57
N PRO A 48 -1.73 9.91 -5.81
CA PRO A 48 -2.04 10.76 -6.96
C PRO A 48 -1.82 10.02 -8.30
N ARG A 49 -2.62 10.36 -9.32
CA ARG A 49 -2.57 9.71 -10.64
C ARG A 49 -1.19 9.74 -11.30
N GLU A 50 -0.41 10.79 -11.04
CA GLU A 50 0.97 10.93 -11.53
C GLU A 50 1.94 9.86 -10.97
N HIS A 51 1.66 9.33 -9.77
CA HIS A 51 2.51 8.36 -9.09
C HIS A 51 2.01 6.92 -9.24
N LEU A 52 0.76 6.72 -9.68
CA LEU A 52 0.13 5.40 -9.82
C LEU A 52 0.95 4.43 -10.69
N ILE A 53 1.39 4.88 -11.86
CA ILE A 53 2.19 4.05 -12.79
C ILE A 53 3.54 3.71 -12.18
N ALA A 54 4.19 4.69 -11.53
CA ALA A 54 5.49 4.50 -10.91
C ALA A 54 5.42 3.53 -9.71
N VAL A 55 4.33 3.54 -8.94
CA VAL A 55 4.11 2.57 -7.85
C VAL A 55 3.89 1.17 -8.42
N ARG A 56 3.06 1.02 -9.46
CA ARG A 56 2.84 -0.29 -10.12
C ARG A 56 4.15 -0.85 -10.69
N ASP A 57 4.92 0.00 -11.38
CA ASP A 57 6.21 -0.38 -11.99
C ASP A 57 7.22 -0.81 -10.92
N PHE A 58 7.33 -0.05 -9.82
CA PHE A 58 8.22 -0.37 -8.72
C PHE A 58 7.85 -1.66 -7.98
N THR A 59 6.55 -1.95 -7.87
CA THR A 59 6.04 -3.15 -7.21
C THR A 59 5.97 -4.35 -8.17
N ASN A 60 6.43 -4.18 -9.41
CA ASN A 60 6.36 -5.20 -10.47
C ASN A 60 4.95 -5.81 -10.64
N GLY A 61 3.91 -5.01 -10.40
CA GLY A 61 2.51 -5.46 -10.45
C GLY A 61 1.97 -6.10 -9.18
N GLU A 62 2.71 -6.18 -8.07
CA GLU A 62 2.18 -6.65 -6.78
C GLU A 62 1.09 -5.70 -6.22
N VAL A 63 1.20 -4.40 -6.52
CA VAL A 63 0.18 -3.39 -6.20
C VAL A 63 -0.45 -2.90 -7.52
N THR A 64 -1.71 -3.27 -7.74
CA THR A 64 -2.44 -2.90 -8.96
C THR A 64 -2.98 -1.47 -8.89
N LEU A 65 -3.20 -0.85 -10.05
CA LEU A 65 -3.77 0.51 -10.13
C LEU A 65 -5.14 0.58 -9.48
N GLU A 66 -5.92 -0.49 -9.64
CA GLU A 66 -7.25 -0.66 -9.07
C GLU A 66 -7.18 -0.68 -7.54
N ALA A 67 -6.19 -1.34 -6.93
CA ALA A 67 -5.98 -1.28 -5.48
C ALA A 67 -5.57 0.13 -5.00
N LEU A 68 -4.81 0.87 -5.81
CA LEU A 68 -4.41 2.25 -5.49
C LEU A 68 -5.56 3.28 -5.65
N LEU A 69 -6.46 3.02 -6.59
CA LEU A 69 -7.65 3.84 -6.86
C LEU A 69 -8.82 3.47 -5.93
N THR A 70 -8.89 2.20 -5.52
CA THR A 70 -9.85 1.65 -4.55
C THR A 70 -9.26 1.75 -3.15
N GLN A 71 -8.82 2.94 -2.76
CA GLN A 71 -8.64 3.23 -1.34
C GLN A 71 -9.98 3.76 -0.80
N PRO A 72 -10.81 2.92 -0.17
CA PRO A 72 -11.96 3.40 0.57
C PRO A 72 -11.49 4.26 1.73
N VAL A 73 -12.18 5.39 1.95
CA VAL A 73 -12.11 6.17 3.20
C VAL A 73 -12.10 5.19 4.37
N HIS A 74 -11.12 5.31 5.25
CA HIS A 74 -10.94 4.46 6.42
C HIS A 74 -12.28 4.15 7.11
N THR A 75 -12.86 2.98 6.83
CA THR A 75 -13.75 2.33 7.78
C THR A 75 -12.84 1.41 8.56
N GLN A 76 -12.44 1.87 9.74
CA GLN A 76 -11.68 1.07 10.69
C GLN A 76 -12.38 -0.28 10.83
N GLN A 77 -11.63 -1.37 10.64
CA GLN A 77 -12.10 -2.69 11.01
C GLN A 77 -12.50 -2.67 12.48
N GLU A 78 -13.81 -2.66 12.69
CA GLU A 78 -14.49 -3.02 13.93
C GLU A 78 -14.18 -4.49 14.22
N ALA A 79 -12.97 -4.75 14.73
CA ALA A 79 -12.66 -5.96 15.46
C ALA A 79 -13.16 -5.78 16.90
N ALA A 80 -14.46 -5.55 17.04
CA ALA A 80 -15.22 -5.75 18.25
C ALA A 80 -16.37 -6.69 17.87
N HIS A 81 -16.07 -7.98 17.73
CA HIS A 81 -17.12 -8.99 17.69
C HIS A 81 -16.91 -9.98 18.84
N ALA A 82 -17.73 -9.75 19.86
CA ALA A 82 -18.11 -10.58 21.01
C ALA A 82 -17.04 -10.92 22.05
#